data_AF-A0A651HAD6-F1
#
_entry.id   AF-A0A651HAD6-F1
#
_cell.length_a   1.000
_cell.length_b   1.000
_cell.length_c   1.000
_cell.angle_alpha   90.00
_cell.angle_beta   90.00
_cell.angle_gamma   90.00
#
_symmetry.space_group_name_H-M   'P 1'
#
loop_
_entity.id
_entity.type
_entity.pdbx_description
1 polymer ?
#
loop_
_entity_poly.entity_id
_entity_poly.type
_entity_poly.pdbx_seq_one_letter_code
_entity_poly.pdbx_strand_id
1 'polypeptide(L)' 'MKRATVYFDEDLHRALKVKAAEAASSVSDLVNDAVRQSFAEDLEDLEAFRDRENEPTVDFEEFLKKLKEDGKL' A
#
# COMPACT_ATOMS: atom_id res chain seq x y z
N MET A 1 14.14 -6.02 21.04
CA MET A 1 14.54 -6.36 19.66
C MET A 1 14.42 -7.87 19.46
N LYS A 2 13.61 -8.30 18.49
CA LYS A 2 13.52 -9.70 18.05
C LYS A 2 14.21 -9.81 16.69
N ARG A 3 14.82 -10.96 16.40
CA ARG A 3 15.56 -11.20 15.15
C ARG A 3 14.83 -12.23 14.32
N ALA A 4 14.80 -12.00 13.02
CA ALA A 4 14.30 -12.93 12.02
C ALA A 4 15.33 -13.02 10.88
N THR A 5 15.44 -14.18 10.25
CA THR A 5 16.26 -14.38 9.05
C THR A 5 15.34 -14.44 7.85
N VAL A 6 15.64 -13.65 6.83
CA VAL A 6 14.92 -13.64 5.55
C VAL A 6 15.92 -13.89 4.42
N TYR A 7 15.50 -14.62 3.40
CA TYR A 7 16.28 -14.83 2.20
C TYR A 7 15.85 -13.81 1.15
N PHE A 8 16.83 -13.27 0.42
CA PHE A 8 16.62 -12.38 -0.71
C PHE A 8 17.22 -13.01 -1.95
N ASP A 9 16.61 -12.77 -3.11
CA ASP A 9 17.27 -13.01 -4.38
C ASP A 9 18.57 -12.19 -4.47
N GLU A 10 19.57 -12.73 -5.16
CA GLU A 10 20.92 -12.15 -5.20
C GLU A 10 20.92 -10.68 -5.69
N ASP A 11 20.22 -10.43 -6.79
CA ASP A 11 20.12 -9.09 -7.37
C ASP A 11 19.37 -8.11 -6.45
N LEU A 12 18.33 -8.59 -5.77
CA LEU A 12 17.55 -7.78 -4.84
C LEU A 12 18.38 -7.41 -3.59
N HIS A 13 19.13 -8.36 -3.05
CA HIS A 13 20.04 -8.11 -1.94
C HIS A 13 21.13 -7.11 -2.33
N ARG A 14 21.67 -7.21 -3.56
CA ARG A 14 22.64 -6.24 -4.07
C ARG A 14 22.04 -4.84 -4.20
N ALA A 15 20.84 -4.73 -4.75
CA ALA A 15 20.13 -3.46 -4.84
C ALA A 15 19.85 -2.85 -3.46
N LEU A 16 19.42 -3.66 -2.48
CA LEU A 16 19.21 -3.22 -1.09
C LEU A 16 20.48 -2.68 -0.45
N LYS A 17 21.64 -3.31 -0.68
CA LYS A 17 22.93 -2.80 -0.18
C LYS A 17 23.29 -1.44 -0.78
N VAL A 18 23.07 -1.26 -2.08
CA VAL A 18 23.31 0.02 -2.75
C VAL A 18 22.40 1.10 -2.18
N LYS A 19 21.09 0.81 -2.01
CA LYS A 19 20.13 1.72 -1.39
C LYS A 19 20.51 2.07 0.05
N ALA A 20 20.95 1.08 0.84
CA ALA A 20 21.39 1.31 2.22
C ALA A 20 22.59 2.27 2.29
N ALA A 21 23.56 2.09 1.40
CA ALA A 21 24.73 2.96 1.31
C ALA A 21 24.36 4.39 0.88
N GLU A 22 23.47 4.53 -0.12
CA GLU A 22 22.99 5.82 -0.61
C GLU A 22 22.18 6.58 0.45
N ALA A 23 21.31 5.87 1.18
CA ALA A 23 20.47 6.43 2.24
C ALA A 23 21.19 6.59 3.59
N ALA A 24 22.50 6.30 3.68
CA ALA A 24 23.27 6.27 4.93
C ALA A 24 22.57 5.48 6.06
N SER A 25 21.94 4.36 5.71
CA SER A 25 21.11 3.54 6.58
C SER A 25 21.55 2.06 6.54
N SER A 26 20.98 1.21 7.40
CA SER A 26 21.23 -0.22 7.35
C SER A 26 20.18 -0.95 6.50
N VAL A 27 20.54 -2.13 5.97
CA VAL A 27 19.57 -2.99 5.27
C VAL A 27 18.42 -3.38 6.21
N SER A 28 18.71 -3.61 7.49
CA SER A 28 17.67 -3.93 8.48
C SER A 28 16.71 -2.76 8.71
N ASP A 29 17.20 -1.53 8.75
CA ASP A 29 16.34 -0.35 8.92
C ASP A 29 15.44 -0.18 7.69
N LEU A 30 16.01 -0.26 6.48
CA LEU A 30 15.24 -0.19 5.23
C LEU A 30 14.14 -1.26 5.16
N VAL A 31 14.43 -2.50 5.57
CA VAL A 31 13.45 -3.59 5.57
C VAL A 31 12.37 -3.34 6.62
N ASN A 32 12.73 -2.89 7.83
CA ASN A 32 11.75 -2.58 8.86
C ASN A 32 10.83 -1.42 8.44
N ASP A 33 11.38 -0.39 7.81
CA ASP A 33 10.60 0.76 7.34
C ASP A 33 9.66 0.37 6.21
N ALA A 34 10.11 -0.45 5.25
CA ALA A 34 9.26 -0.98 4.20
C ALA A 34 8.10 -1.82 4.76
N VAL A 35 8.35 -2.66 5.77
CA VAL A 35 7.29 -3.46 6.42
C VAL A 35 6.29 -2.57 7.17
N ARG A 36 6.78 -1.55 7.90
CA ARG A 36 5.90 -0.59 8.58
C ARG A 36 5.02 0.18 7.59
N GLN A 37 5.60 0.62 6.49
CA GLN A 37 4.88 1.34 5.45
C GLN A 37 3.79 0.44 4.84
N SER A 38 4.11 -0.79 4.48
CA SER A 38 3.11 -1.75 3.96
C SER A 38 1.97 -1.97 4.95
N PHE A 39 2.25 -2.07 6.25
CA PHE A 39 1.18 -2.22 7.25
C PHE A 39 0.36 -0.97 7.47
N ALA A 40 0.95 0.23 7.29
CA ALA A 40 0.22 1.48 7.35
C ALA A 40 -0.73 1.63 6.16
N GLU A 41 -0.27 1.31 4.95
CA GLU A 41 -1.09 1.29 3.74
C GLU A 41 -2.26 0.29 3.89
N ASP A 42 -1.99 -0.93 4.38
CA ASP A 42 -3.05 -1.91 4.65
C ASP A 42 -4.08 -1.41 5.68
N LEU A 43 -3.63 -0.67 6.70
CA LEU A 43 -4.52 -0.10 7.70
C LEU A 43 -5.41 1.01 7.10
N GLU A 44 -4.84 1.89 6.29
CA GLU A 44 -5.57 2.95 5.58
C GLU A 44 -6.66 2.35 4.67
N ASP A 45 -6.34 1.27 3.95
CA ASP A 45 -7.32 0.54 3.13
C ASP A 45 -8.48 0.00 3.98
N LEU A 46 -8.16 -0.66 5.10
CA LEU A 46 -9.18 -1.19 6.02
C LEU A 46 -10.06 -0.10 6.63
N GLU A 47 -9.50 1.06 6.93
CA GLU A 47 -10.24 2.24 7.41
C GLU A 47 -11.17 2.77 6.32
N ALA A 48 -10.69 2.90 5.08
CA ALA A 48 -11.52 3.31 3.95
C ALA A 48 -12.68 2.35 3.70
N PHE A 49 -12.49 1.04 3.88
CA PHE A 49 -13.60 0.07 3.81
C PHE A 49 -14.63 0.27 4.92
N ARG A 50 -14.19 0.56 6.15
CA ARG A 50 -15.08 0.78 7.31
C ARG A 50 -15.88 2.07 7.16
N ASP A 51 -15.24 3.15 6.73
CA ASP A 51 -15.92 4.44 6.53
C ASP A 51 -17.03 4.33 5.47
N ARG A 52 -16.85 3.45 4.49
CA ARG A 52 -17.77 3.21 3.39
C ARG A 52 -18.77 2.08 3.63
N GLU A 53 -18.74 1.44 4.81
CA GLU A 53 -19.63 0.33 5.15
C GLU A 53 -21.12 0.71 5.05
N ASN A 54 -21.45 1.97 5.32
CA ASN A 54 -22.81 2.50 5.27
C ASN A 54 -23.15 3.19 3.93
N GLU A 55 -22.26 3.19 2.94
CA GLU A 55 -22.58 3.71 1.61
C GLU A 55 -23.63 2.82 0.95
N PRO A 56 -24.73 3.39 0.42
CA PRO A 56 -25.72 2.61 -0.30
C PRO A 56 -25.12 2.04 -1.58
N THR A 57 -25.46 0.79 -1.91
CA THR A 57 -25.15 0.25 -3.22
C THR A 57 -26.03 0.92 -4.27
N VAL A 58 -25.42 1.41 -5.33
CA VAL A 58 -26.13 2.03 -6.46
C VAL A 58 -26.24 1.01 -7.59
N ASP A 59 -27.44 0.85 -8.14
CA ASP A 59 -27.62 -0.02 -9.29
C ASP A 59 -27.04 0.61 -10.56
N PHE A 60 -26.72 -0.25 -11.54
CA PHE A 60 -26.03 0.20 -12.75
C PHE A 60 -26.87 1.20 -13.57
N GLU A 61 -28.20 1.06 -13.58
CA GLU A 61 -29.08 1.98 -14.31
C GLU A 61 -29.10 3.36 -13.66
N GLU A 62 -29.21 3.43 -12.34
CA GLU A 62 -29.14 4.66 -11.55
C GLU A 62 -27.78 5.36 -11.71
N PHE A 63 -26.69 4.58 -11.73
CA PHE A 63 -25.36 5.11 -11.99
C PHE A 63 -25.22 5.74 -13.40
N LEU A 64 -25.77 5.09 -14.44
CA LEU A 64 -25.74 5.63 -15.81
C LEU A 64 -26.58 6.91 -15.93
N LYS A 65 -27.74 6.98 -15.27
CA LYS A 65 -28.55 8.21 -15.21
C LYS A 65 -27.75 9.36 -14.60
N LYS A 66 -27.07 9.10 -13.47
CA LYS A 66 -26.22 10.09 -12.80
C LYS A 66 -25.05 10.55 -13.68
N LEU A 67 -24.39 9.65 -14.42
CA LEU A 67 -23.31 10.03 -15.35
C LEU A 67 -23.79 10.96 -16.47
N LYS A 68 -24.99 10.72 -17.01
CA LYS A 68 -25.60 11.58 -18.02
C LYS A 68 -25.97 12.95 -17.45
N GLU A 69 -26.50 13.00 -16.23
CA GLU A 69 -26.81 14.26 -15.53
C GLU A 69 -25.55 15.09 -15.24
N ASP A 70 -24.45 14.41 -14.87
CA ASP A 70 -23.13 15.03 -14.66
C ASP A 70 -22.44 15.49 -15.97
N GLY A 71 -23.03 15.21 -17.14
CA GLY A 71 -22.44 15.53 -18.46
C GLY A 71 -21.21 14.70 -18.81
N LYS A 72 -21.03 13.54 -18.18
CA LYS A 72 -19.92 12.60 -18.40
C LYS A 72 -20.26 11.49 -19.41
N LEU A 73 -21.50 11.47 -19.89
CA LEU A 73 -22.07 10.57 -20.90
C LEU A 73 -22.93 11.36 -21.88
#